data_AF-A0AAU6PW17-F1
#
_entry.id   AF-A0AAU6PW17-F1
#
_cell.length_a   1.000
_cell.length_b   1.000
_cell.length_c   1.000
_cell.angle_alpha   90.00
_cell.angle_beta   90.00
_cell.angle_gamma   90.00
#
_symmetry.space_group_name_H-M   'P 1'
#
loop_
_entity.id
_entity.type
_entity.pdbx_description
1 polymer ?
#
loop_
_entity_poly.entity_id
_entity_poly.type
_entity_poly.pdbx_seq_one_letter_code
_entity_poly.pdbx_strand_id
1 'polypeptide(L)'
;MFGLFKNKGEDGVVITDSFAPKQEVHTQQGVMKYSKKISKLSYEDLCIEFSNVMAAKHNLMMTPSGINDASRKQEIVTDLVDKALIICIFKFGRERVISFVGDDLTRINKLINKCDQEVASNPVPPNEHGLRLFNKLEQYL
;
A
#
# COMPACT_ATOMS: atom_id res chain seq x y z
N MET A 1 -1.97 -21.02 15.85
CA MET A 1 -0.50 -21.14 15.91
C MET A 1 0.05 -20.13 14.90
N PHE A 2 0.50 -18.97 15.40
CA PHE A 2 0.91 -17.83 14.56
C PHE A 2 2.26 -18.13 13.90
N GLY A 3 2.24 -18.34 12.59
CA GLY A 3 3.45 -18.45 11.78
C GLY A 3 4.05 -17.07 11.56
N LEU A 4 5.14 -16.81 12.28
CA LEU A 4 6.05 -15.68 12.08
C LEU A 4 6.44 -15.55 10.60
N PHE A 5 6.01 -14.47 9.96
CA PHE A 5 6.61 -14.06 8.69
C PHE A 5 8.04 -13.59 8.97
N LYS A 6 8.97 -14.52 8.76
CA LYS A 6 10.40 -14.32 8.90
C LYS A 6 10.84 -13.27 7.87
N ASN A 7 11.36 -12.16 8.38
CA ASN A 7 12.05 -11.10 7.64
C ASN A 7 13.00 -11.72 6.60
N LYS A 8 12.70 -11.53 5.31
CA LYS A 8 13.69 -11.73 4.25
C LYS A 8 14.40 -10.40 4.01
N GLY A 9 15.64 -10.28 4.48
CA GLY A 9 16.75 -9.70 3.72
C GLY A 9 17.60 -10.88 3.20
N GLU A 10 18.38 -10.83 2.12
CA GLU A 10 19.13 -9.70 1.55
C GLU A 10 18.92 -9.53 0.02
N ASP A 11 18.02 -10.29 -0.61
CA ASP A 11 17.57 -10.07 -2.00
C ASP A 11 16.02 -10.10 -2.15
N GLY A 12 15.29 -10.14 -1.02
CA GLY A 12 13.83 -9.94 -0.97
C GLY A 12 13.54 -8.53 -0.48
N VAL A 13 13.21 -7.59 -1.36
CA VAL A 13 13.11 -6.18 -1.00
C VAL A 13 11.73 -5.89 -0.40
N VAL A 14 11.59 -6.06 0.91
CA VAL A 14 10.48 -5.44 1.66
C VAL A 14 10.71 -3.94 1.67
N ILE A 15 9.87 -3.17 0.98
CA ILE A 15 10.01 -1.71 0.91
C ILE A 15 9.29 -1.07 2.11
N THR A 16 8.05 -1.48 2.37
CA THR A 16 7.25 -1.00 3.50
C THR A 16 7.17 -2.05 4.61
N ASP A 17 7.54 -1.65 5.82
CA ASP A 17 7.35 -2.42 7.04
C ASP A 17 5.91 -2.20 7.57
N SER A 18 5.17 -3.28 7.81
CA SER A 18 3.77 -3.25 8.24
C SER A 18 3.57 -2.90 9.71
N PHE A 19 4.62 -2.92 10.53
CA PHE A 19 4.57 -2.59 11.96
C PHE A 19 5.30 -1.28 12.27
N ALA A 20 6.34 -0.96 11.50
CA ALA A 20 7.14 0.26 11.66
C ALA A 20 7.26 1.06 10.35
N PRO A 21 6.13 1.52 9.75
CA PRO A 21 6.16 2.27 8.50
C PRO A 21 6.91 3.60 8.66
N LYS A 22 7.68 3.95 7.63
CA LYS A 22 8.42 5.20 7.54
C LYS A 22 7.83 6.08 6.45
N GLN A 23 7.81 7.38 6.71
CA GLN A 23 7.47 8.39 5.72
C GLN A 23 8.59 8.46 4.67
N GLU A 24 8.26 8.29 3.39
CA GLU A 24 9.24 8.21 2.30
C GLU A 24 8.83 8.99 1.04
N VAL A 25 7.53 9.15 0.76
CA VAL A 25 7.01 9.69 -0.51
C VAL A 25 6.42 11.09 -0.41
N HIS A 26 6.56 11.77 0.73
CA HIS A 26 6.11 13.16 0.93
C HIS A 26 6.83 14.22 0.07
N THR A 27 7.91 13.87 -0.62
CA THR A 27 8.62 14.75 -1.57
C THR A 27 8.66 14.13 -2.95
N GLN A 28 8.83 14.96 -3.98
CA GLN A 28 9.02 14.49 -5.36
C GLN A 28 10.21 13.51 -5.48
N GLN A 29 11.33 13.79 -4.81
CA GLN A 29 12.48 12.88 -4.78
C GLN A 29 12.13 11.55 -4.11
N GLY A 30 11.33 11.60 -3.04
CA GLY A 30 10.78 10.44 -2.35
C GLY A 30 9.93 9.56 -3.26
N VAL A 31 8.98 10.16 -3.96
CA VAL A 31 8.15 9.49 -4.98
C VAL A 31 9.03 8.83 -6.04
N MET A 32 10.00 9.55 -6.62
CA MET A 32 10.91 8.99 -7.63
C MET A 32 11.72 7.81 -7.10
N LYS A 33 12.22 7.91 -5.86
CA LYS A 33 12.98 6.83 -5.22
C LYS A 33 12.10 5.60 -4.98
N TYR A 34 10.88 5.79 -4.49
CA TYR A 34 9.93 4.71 -4.26
C TYR A 34 9.49 4.05 -5.56
N SER A 35 9.14 4.84 -6.59
CA SER A 35 8.84 4.35 -7.94
C SER A 35 9.98 3.50 -8.53
N LYS A 36 11.24 3.92 -8.32
CA LYS A 36 12.42 3.15 -8.74
C LYS A 36 12.62 1.85 -7.93
N LYS A 37 12.19 1.80 -6.67
CA LYS A 37 12.22 0.56 -5.88
C LYS A 37 11.16 -0.41 -6.39
N ILE A 38 9.91 0.03 -6.54
CA ILE A 38 8.81 -0.84 -7.01
C ILE A 38 9.04 -1.32 -8.45
N SER A 39 9.70 -0.53 -9.30
CA SER A 39 10.00 -0.94 -10.69
C SER A 39 10.99 -2.09 -10.80
N LYS A 40 11.67 -2.45 -9.70
CA LYS A 40 12.61 -3.57 -9.62
C LYS A 40 11.98 -4.82 -9.01
N LEU A 41 10.76 -4.71 -8.48
CA LEU A 41 10.08 -5.82 -7.84
C LEU A 41 9.60 -6.81 -8.89
N SER A 42 9.63 -8.10 -8.54
CA SER A 42 8.82 -9.09 -9.25
C SER A 42 7.33 -8.80 -9.03
N TYR A 43 6.46 -9.41 -9.83
CA TYR A 43 5.01 -9.27 -9.62
C TYR A 43 4.58 -9.79 -8.24
N GLU A 44 5.18 -10.89 -7.77
CA GLU A 44 4.92 -11.43 -6.44
C GLU A 44 5.33 -10.45 -5.34
N ASP A 45 6.53 -9.86 -5.45
CA ASP A 45 7.01 -8.88 -4.47
C ASP A 45 6.18 -7.59 -4.50
N LEU A 46 5.68 -7.19 -5.66
CA LEU A 46 4.74 -6.06 -5.77
C LEU A 46 3.42 -6.35 -5.05
N CYS A 47 2.91 -7.59 -5.12
CA CYS A 47 1.73 -8.01 -4.37
C CYS A 47 2.00 -7.95 -2.85
N ILE A 48 3.15 -8.46 -2.41
CA ILE A 48 3.57 -8.40 -1.00
C ILE A 48 3.68 -6.95 -0.54
N GLU A 49 4.32 -6.08 -1.32
CA GLU A 49 4.46 -4.66 -1.00
C GLU A 49 3.10 -3.99 -0.86
N PHE A 50 2.17 -4.26 -1.79
CA PHE A 50 0.84 -3.68 -1.70
C PHE A 50 0.09 -4.14 -0.45
N SER A 51 0.18 -5.43 -0.12
CA SER A 51 -0.38 -5.97 1.12
C SER A 51 0.25 -5.33 2.36
N ASN A 52 1.57 -5.11 2.37
CA ASN A 52 2.27 -4.50 3.50
C ASN A 52 1.87 -3.04 3.70
N VAL A 53 1.70 -2.26 2.63
CA VAL A 53 1.21 -0.88 2.69
C VAL A 53 -0.19 -0.82 3.33
N MET A 54 -1.08 -1.73 2.94
CA MET A 54 -2.44 -1.78 3.49
C MET A 54 -2.46 -2.22 4.95
N ALA A 55 -1.68 -3.25 5.29
CA ALA A 55 -1.50 -3.70 6.67
C ALA A 55 -0.90 -2.59 7.56
N ALA A 56 0.13 -1.88 7.09
CA ALA A 56 0.73 -0.75 7.80
C ALA A 56 -0.31 0.33 8.11
N LYS A 57 -1.14 0.68 7.13
CA LYS A 57 -2.18 1.69 7.28
C LYS A 57 -3.22 1.24 8.30
N HIS A 58 -3.68 0.00 8.20
CA HIS A 58 -4.64 -0.57 9.15
C HIS A 58 -4.08 -0.58 10.58
N ASN A 59 -2.85 -1.08 10.77
CA ASN A 59 -2.17 -1.16 12.07
C ASN A 59 -2.01 0.23 12.71
N LEU A 60 -1.60 1.23 11.93
CA LEU A 60 -1.53 2.61 12.40
C LEU A 60 -2.90 3.13 12.81
N MET A 61 -3.92 2.97 11.97
CA MET A 61 -5.27 3.47 12.24
C MET A 61 -5.87 2.86 13.50
N MET A 62 -5.63 1.57 13.76
CA MET A 62 -6.12 0.87 14.95
C MET A 62 -5.35 1.17 16.24
N THR A 63 -4.12 1.67 16.15
CA THR A 63 -3.32 2.02 17.33
C THR A 63 -3.82 3.35 17.93
N PRO A 64 -4.26 3.38 19.21
CA PRO A 64 -4.63 4.63 19.87
C PRO A 64 -3.43 5.59 19.92
N SER A 65 -3.66 6.87 19.70
CA SER A 65 -2.59 7.88 19.72
C SER A 65 -3.01 9.04 20.61
N GLY A 66 -2.06 9.56 21.40
CA GLY A 66 -2.25 10.82 22.10
C GLY A 66 -2.33 12.01 21.12
N ILE A 67 -2.80 13.16 21.59
CA ILE A 67 -3.00 14.37 20.75
C ILE A 67 -1.70 14.78 20.02
N ASN A 68 -0.55 14.68 20.68
CA ASN A 68 0.76 15.03 20.08
C ASN A 68 1.22 14.03 19.00
N ASP A 69 0.78 12.78 19.06
CA ASP A 69 1.16 11.74 18.09
C ASP A 69 0.19 11.67 16.89
N ALA A 70 -0.97 12.32 17.00
CA ALA A 70 -2.00 12.31 15.96
C ALA A 70 -1.53 12.95 14.64
N SER A 71 -0.80 14.07 14.70
CA SER A 71 -0.25 14.73 13.50
C SER A 71 0.72 13.82 12.76
N ARG A 72 1.68 13.25 13.50
CA ARG A 72 2.68 12.34 12.94
C ARG A 72 2.05 11.06 12.38
N LYS A 73 1.06 10.51 13.08
CA LYS A 73 0.29 9.36 12.58
C LYS A 73 -0.40 9.71 11.26
N GLN A 74 -1.03 10.88 11.16
CA GLN A 74 -1.71 11.30 9.95
C GLN A 74 -0.74 11.48 8.78
N GLU A 75 0.45 12.03 9.01
CA GLU A 75 1.50 12.16 7.99
C GLU A 75 1.93 10.80 7.42
N ILE A 76 2.12 9.79 8.28
CA ILE A 76 2.49 8.44 7.83
C ILE A 76 1.31 7.76 7.12
N VAL A 77 0.07 7.95 7.60
CA VAL A 77 -1.12 7.43 6.92
C VAL A 77 -1.25 8.03 5.51
N THR A 78 -1.02 9.33 5.35
CA THR A 78 -1.01 9.99 4.04
C THR A 78 0.10 9.39 3.15
N ASP A 79 1.30 9.19 3.68
CA ASP A 79 2.41 8.55 2.94
C ASP A 79 2.04 7.15 2.44
N LEU A 80 1.36 6.35 3.26
CA LEU A 80 0.90 5.00 2.90
C LEU A 80 -0.20 5.04 1.83
N VAL A 81 -1.08 6.04 1.88
CA VAL A 81 -2.10 6.28 0.84
C VAL A 81 -1.43 6.62 -0.48
N ASP A 82 -0.44 7.51 -0.47
CA ASP A 82 0.32 7.88 -1.67
C ASP A 82 1.09 6.69 -2.24
N LYS A 83 1.70 5.86 -1.39
CA LYS A 83 2.34 4.59 -1.81
C LYS A 83 1.36 3.65 -2.49
N ALA A 84 0.15 3.48 -1.94
CA ALA A 84 -0.89 2.65 -2.55
C ALA A 84 -1.32 3.19 -3.93
N LEU A 85 -1.45 4.51 -4.07
CA LEU A 85 -1.72 5.16 -5.35
C LEU A 85 -0.59 4.93 -6.37
N ILE A 86 0.66 5.11 -5.96
CA ILE A 86 1.83 4.88 -6.82
C ILE A 86 1.88 3.43 -7.30
N ILE A 87 1.61 2.46 -6.41
CA ILE A 87 1.50 1.03 -6.78
C ILE A 87 0.40 0.82 -7.82
N CYS A 88 -0.78 1.43 -7.65
CA CYS A 88 -1.88 1.32 -8.61
C CYS A 88 -1.51 1.93 -9.97
N ILE A 89 -0.90 3.11 -9.99
CA ILE A 89 -0.41 3.75 -11.22
C ILE A 89 0.61 2.87 -11.92
N PHE A 90 1.51 2.24 -11.16
CA PHE A 90 2.51 1.33 -11.70
C PHE A 90 1.89 0.06 -12.29
N LYS A 91 0.91 -0.55 -11.61
CA LYS A 91 0.28 -1.81 -12.04
C LYS A 91 -0.73 -1.64 -13.20
N PHE A 92 -1.57 -0.61 -13.14
CA PHE A 92 -2.69 -0.42 -14.08
C PHE A 92 -2.42 0.65 -15.13
N GLY A 93 -1.34 1.41 -14.96
CA GLY A 93 -1.02 2.53 -15.83
C GLY A 93 -1.71 3.82 -15.38
N ARG A 94 -1.00 4.93 -15.57
CA ARG A 94 -1.45 6.27 -15.19
C ARG A 94 -2.78 6.65 -15.84
N GLU A 95 -2.97 6.35 -17.12
CA GLU A 95 -4.16 6.74 -17.87
C GLU A 95 -5.44 6.12 -17.33
N ARG A 96 -5.43 4.82 -17.00
CA ARG A 96 -6.58 4.13 -16.41
C ARG A 96 -6.94 4.69 -15.03
N VAL A 97 -5.92 4.85 -14.18
CA VAL A 97 -6.13 5.40 -12.83
C VAL A 97 -6.68 6.82 -12.89
N ILE A 98 -6.12 7.69 -13.76
CA ILE A 98 -6.60 9.07 -13.96
C ILE A 98 -8.03 9.08 -14.53
N SER A 99 -8.33 8.23 -15.50
CA SER A 99 -9.66 8.13 -16.09
C SER A 99 -10.72 7.73 -15.07
N PHE A 100 -10.38 6.86 -14.13
CA PHE A 100 -11.28 6.47 -13.04
C PHE A 100 -11.52 7.60 -12.04
N VAL A 101 -10.45 8.28 -11.58
CA VAL A 101 -10.59 9.35 -10.57
C VAL A 101 -11.31 10.57 -11.13
N GLY A 102 -11.07 10.93 -12.39
CA GLY A 102 -11.47 12.24 -12.92
C GLY A 102 -10.81 13.36 -12.11
N ASP A 103 -11.61 14.27 -11.57
CA ASP A 103 -11.11 15.42 -10.80
C ASP A 103 -10.96 15.15 -9.29
N ASP A 104 -11.35 13.96 -8.80
CA ASP A 104 -11.34 13.63 -7.37
C ASP A 104 -10.43 12.44 -7.05
N LEU A 105 -9.19 12.74 -6.63
CA LEU A 105 -8.21 11.77 -6.17
C LEU A 105 -8.65 11.00 -4.92
N THR A 106 -9.68 11.44 -4.17
CA THR A 106 -10.19 10.67 -3.05
C THR A 106 -10.93 9.41 -3.51
N ARG A 107 -11.39 9.35 -4.76
CA ARG A 107 -12.14 8.21 -5.32
C ARG A 107 -11.30 6.95 -5.39
N ILE A 108 -10.04 7.04 -5.84
CA ILE A 108 -9.15 5.88 -5.89
C ILE A 108 -8.81 5.38 -4.49
N ASN A 109 -8.60 6.29 -3.53
CA ASN A 109 -8.34 5.91 -2.14
C ASN A 109 -9.53 5.17 -1.51
N LYS A 110 -10.76 5.67 -1.76
CA LYS A 110 -11.99 4.98 -1.33
C LYS A 110 -12.14 3.61 -1.98
N LEU A 111 -11.84 3.50 -3.28
CA LEU A 111 -11.88 2.23 -4.00
C LEU A 111 -10.88 1.21 -3.41
N ILE A 112 -9.61 1.62 -3.25
CA ILE A 112 -8.56 0.77 -2.66
C ILE A 112 -8.99 0.29 -1.27
N ASN A 113 -9.47 1.20 -0.42
CA ASN A 113 -9.95 0.84 0.92
C ASN A 113 -11.13 -0.14 0.89
N LYS A 114 -12.09 0.07 -0.02
CA LYS A 114 -13.24 -0.83 -0.17
C LYS A 114 -12.77 -2.23 -0.59
N CYS A 115 -11.93 -2.32 -1.62
CA CYS A 115 -11.42 -3.61 -2.10
C CYS A 115 -10.60 -4.33 -1.01
N ASP A 116 -9.75 -3.59 -0.29
CA ASP A 116 -8.95 -4.12 0.82
C ASP A 116 -9.81 -4.68 1.96
N GLN A 117 -10.85 -3.96 2.38
CA GLN A 117 -11.81 -4.46 3.37
C GLN A 117 -12.49 -5.76 2.92
N GLU A 118 -12.86 -5.85 1.64
CA GLU A 118 -13.45 -7.07 1.09
C GLU A 118 -12.45 -8.24 1.06
N VAL A 119 -11.18 -8.01 0.71
CA VAL A 119 -10.14 -9.06 0.71
C VAL A 119 -9.79 -9.48 2.14
N ALA A 120 -9.66 -8.53 3.06
CA ALA A 120 -9.28 -8.75 4.45
C ALA A 120 -10.31 -9.59 5.24
N SER A 121 -11.53 -9.74 4.73
CA SER A 121 -12.55 -10.63 5.30
C SER A 121 -12.13 -12.10 5.35
N ASN A 122 -11.19 -12.52 4.47
CA ASN A 122 -10.63 -13.86 4.43
C ASN A 122 -9.10 -13.78 4.53
N PRO A 123 -8.51 -13.91 5.73
CA PRO A 123 -7.08 -13.76 5.94
C PRO A 123 -6.26 -14.75 5.10
N VAL A 124 -5.32 -14.23 4.33
CA VAL A 124 -4.40 -14.99 3.47
C VAL A 124 -2.98 -14.42 3.58
N PRO A 125 -1.94 -15.15 3.12
CA PRO A 125 -0.57 -14.63 3.08
C PRO A 125 -0.45 -13.35 2.24
N PRO A 126 0.55 -12.48 2.49
CA PRO A 126 0.66 -11.16 1.85
C PRO A 126 0.69 -11.17 0.31
N ASN A 127 1.36 -12.14 -0.30
CA ASN A 127 1.39 -12.28 -1.76
C ASN A 127 -0.01 -12.55 -2.33
N GLU A 128 -0.75 -13.48 -1.72
CA GLU A 128 -2.12 -13.81 -2.11
C GLU A 128 -3.09 -12.66 -1.81
N HIS A 129 -2.91 -11.96 -0.69
CA HIS A 129 -3.69 -10.77 -0.34
C HIS A 129 -3.52 -9.69 -1.41
N GLY A 130 -2.29 -9.35 -1.76
CA GLY A 130 -1.98 -8.36 -2.80
C GLY A 130 -2.52 -8.76 -4.17
N LEU A 131 -2.42 -10.04 -4.54
CA LEU A 131 -3.00 -10.56 -5.78
C LEU A 131 -4.52 -10.40 -5.81
N ARG A 132 -5.21 -10.81 -4.75
CA ARG A 132 -6.67 -10.67 -4.64
C ARG A 132 -7.09 -9.20 -4.69
N LEU A 133 -6.31 -8.31 -4.08
CA LEU A 133 -6.54 -6.87 -4.11
C LEU A 133 -6.39 -6.31 -5.53
N PHE A 134 -5.33 -6.67 -6.26
CA PHE A 134 -5.17 -6.29 -7.67
C PHE A 134 -6.31 -6.82 -8.54
N ASN A 135 -6.68 -8.10 -8.41
CA ASN A 135 -7.76 -8.71 -9.18
C ASN A 135 -9.12 -8.05 -8.92
N LYS A 136 -9.35 -7.54 -7.70
CA LYS A 136 -10.55 -6.75 -7.41
C LYS A 136 -10.48 -5.36 -8.04
N LEU A 137 -9.36 -4.66 -7.91
CA LEU A 137 -9.19 -3.32 -8.48
C LEU A 137 -9.29 -3.32 -10.01
N GLU A 138 -8.79 -4.35 -10.68
CA GLU A 138 -8.88 -4.52 -12.14
C GLU A 138 -10.33 -4.57 -12.66
N GLN A 139 -11.31 -4.93 -11.83
CA GLN A 139 -12.73 -4.91 -12.20
C GLN A 139 -13.30 -3.48 -12.30
N TYR A 140 -12.58 -2.48 -11.79
CA TYR A 140 -13.00 -1.09 -11.76
C TYR A 140 -12.09 -0.15 -12.56
N LEU A 141 -10.84 -0.56 -12.87
CA LEU A 141 -9.78 0.25 -13.48
C LEU A 141 -9.40 -0.20 -14.89
#